data_AF-A0A7V9CCR3-F1
#
_entry.id   AF-A0A7V9CCR3-F1
#
_cell.length_a   1.000
_cell.length_b   1.000
_cell.length_c   1.000
_cell.angle_alpha   90.00
_cell.angle_beta   90.00
_cell.angle_gamma   90.00
#
_symmetry.space_group_name_H-M   'P 1'
#
loop_
_entity.id
_entity.type
_entity.pdbx_description
1 polymer ?
#
loop_
_entity_poly.entity_id
_entity_poly.type
_entity_poly.pdbx_seq_one_letter_code
_entity_poly.pdbx_strand_id
1 'polypeptide(L)'
;MAVEASRRLADGTVCFVGIGQPSLAANLARATHAPECVLIYESGTIGAKPYRLPLSIGDGGLADTADAVVSVPELFAYWLQGGRIDVGFLGAAQIDRHGNLNSTVIGPYERPKVRLPGAGGAPEIATSVRDVFVLLRQSPRSFVDKIDFVSSV
;
A
#
# COMPACT_ATOMS: atom_id res chain seq x y z
N MET A 1 -5.16 -0.09 -15.23
CA MET A 1 -5.16 -0.30 -13.76
C MET A 1 -4.69 0.96 -13.04
N ALA A 2 -3.44 1.41 -13.23
CA ALA A 2 -2.93 2.61 -12.55
C ALA A 2 -3.75 3.89 -12.78
N VAL A 3 -4.22 4.15 -14.00
CA VAL A 3 -5.09 5.32 -14.30
C VAL A 3 -6.39 5.27 -13.51
N GLU A 4 -7.05 4.11 -13.46
CA GLU A 4 -8.31 3.96 -12.71
C GLU A 4 -8.10 4.04 -11.20
N ALA A 5 -7.00 3.48 -10.69
CA ALA A 5 -6.63 3.62 -9.28
C ALA A 5 -6.28 5.08 -8.93
N SER A 6 -5.63 5.80 -9.84
CA SER A 6 -5.31 7.22 -9.69
C SER A 6 -6.58 8.06 -9.50
N ARG A 7 -7.63 7.80 -10.30
CA ARG A 7 -8.93 8.48 -10.20
C ARG A 7 -9.69 8.22 -8.89
N ARG A 8 -9.24 7.26 -8.07
CA ARG A 8 -9.84 7.00 -6.75
C ARG A 8 -9.29 7.92 -5.66
N LEU A 9 -8.21 8.66 -5.93
CA LEU A 9 -7.66 9.65 -5.01
C LEU A 9 -8.28 11.02 -5.31
N ALA A 10 -8.93 11.61 -4.33
CA ALA A 10 -9.37 13.00 -4.41
C ALA A 10 -8.22 13.95 -4.09
N ASP A 11 -8.31 15.20 -4.55
CA ASP A 11 -7.33 16.21 -4.16
C ASP A 11 -7.30 16.39 -2.63
N GLY A 12 -6.09 16.55 -2.06
CA GLY A 12 -5.89 16.60 -0.61
C GLY A 12 -5.91 15.26 0.13
N THR A 13 -6.14 14.13 -0.54
CA THR A 13 -6.13 12.79 0.12
C THR A 13 -4.77 12.50 0.76
N VAL A 14 -4.77 12.04 2.02
CA VAL A 14 -3.58 11.47 2.65
C VAL A 14 -3.51 9.98 2.36
N CYS A 15 -2.58 9.59 1.49
CA CYS A 15 -2.48 8.24 0.95
C CYS A 15 -1.25 7.49 1.46
N PHE A 16 -1.46 6.34 2.10
CA PHE A 16 -0.40 5.37 2.38
C PHE A 16 -0.15 4.53 1.14
N VAL A 17 1.05 4.69 0.57
CA VAL A 17 1.41 4.20 -0.76
C VAL A 17 2.49 3.12 -0.67
N GLY A 18 2.25 1.99 -1.33
CA GLY A 18 3.27 0.97 -1.60
C GLY A 18 4.11 1.26 -2.86
N ILE A 19 4.96 0.33 -3.26
CA ILE A 19 5.79 0.44 -4.47
C ILE A 19 5.09 -0.19 -5.69
N GLY A 20 5.51 0.18 -6.90
CA GLY A 20 4.98 -0.38 -8.14
C GLY A 20 3.70 0.31 -8.60
N GLN A 21 2.66 -0.46 -8.93
CA GLN A 21 1.40 0.07 -9.46
C GLN A 21 0.68 1.06 -8.51
N PRO A 22 0.61 0.82 -7.19
CA PRO A 22 0.13 1.82 -6.23
C PRO A 22 0.88 3.15 -6.31
N SER A 23 2.23 3.11 -6.28
CA SER A 23 3.07 4.30 -6.39
C SER A 23 2.84 5.04 -7.69
N LEU A 24 2.74 4.32 -8.81
CA LEU A 24 2.42 4.91 -10.11
C LEU A 24 1.06 5.60 -10.10
N ALA A 25 0.02 4.98 -9.54
CA ALA A 25 -1.31 5.56 -9.46
C ALA A 25 -1.34 6.84 -8.60
N ALA A 26 -0.71 6.80 -7.43
CA ALA A 26 -0.66 7.93 -6.51
C ALA A 26 0.15 9.11 -7.06
N ASN A 27 1.32 8.84 -7.65
CA ASN A 27 2.11 9.89 -8.29
C ASN A 27 1.44 10.44 -9.55
N LEU A 28 0.69 9.62 -10.31
CA LEU A 28 -0.12 10.10 -11.43
C LEU A 28 -1.24 11.02 -10.94
N ALA A 29 -1.90 10.71 -9.83
CA ALA A 29 -2.96 11.56 -9.27
C ALA A 29 -2.39 12.95 -8.91
N ARG A 30 -1.26 12.97 -8.18
CA ARG A 30 -0.55 14.20 -7.82
C ARG A 30 -0.08 15.01 -9.02
N ALA A 31 0.39 14.34 -10.07
CA ALA A 31 0.84 15.01 -11.29
C ALA A 31 -0.30 15.51 -12.19
N THR A 32 -1.57 15.23 -11.87
CA THR A 32 -2.71 15.52 -12.76
C THR A 32 -3.84 16.27 -12.07
N HIS A 33 -4.70 15.56 -11.34
CA HIS A 33 -6.00 16.07 -10.87
C HIS A 33 -6.07 16.24 -9.35
N ALA A 34 -5.04 15.80 -8.62
CA ALA A 34 -5.00 15.79 -7.17
C ALA A 34 -3.64 16.29 -6.64
N PRO A 35 -3.19 17.51 -7.02
CA PRO A 35 -1.85 18.03 -6.71
C PRO A 35 -1.52 18.11 -5.22
N GLU A 36 -2.51 18.26 -4.35
CA GLU A 36 -2.36 18.35 -2.90
C GLU A 36 -2.43 16.97 -2.20
N CYS A 37 -2.43 15.86 -2.96
CA CYS A 37 -2.31 14.52 -2.36
C CYS A 37 -1.01 14.37 -1.56
N VAL A 38 -1.14 13.98 -0.29
CA VAL A 38 -0.02 13.71 0.61
C VAL A 38 0.34 12.23 0.51
N LEU A 39 1.50 11.92 -0.07
CA LEU A 39 1.95 10.54 -0.18
C LEU A 39 2.83 10.16 1.01
N ILE A 40 2.44 9.08 1.68
CA ILE A 40 3.14 8.51 2.83
C ILE A 40 3.67 7.13 2.44
N TYR A 41 4.95 6.86 2.71
CA TYR A 41 5.54 5.54 2.48
C TYR A 41 5.99 4.90 3.81
N GLU A 42 5.97 3.56 3.86
CA GLU A 42 6.23 2.75 5.06
C GLU A 42 7.60 3.02 5.73
N SER A 43 8.56 3.57 4.98
CA SER A 43 9.88 3.96 5.49
C SER A 43 9.89 5.18 6.40
N GLY A 44 8.75 5.88 6.54
CA GLY A 44 8.60 7.06 7.40
C GLY A 44 8.60 8.39 6.64
N THR A 45 8.55 8.38 5.32
CA THR A 45 8.50 9.62 4.52
C THR A 45 7.07 10.14 4.42
N ILE A 46 6.85 11.37 4.87
CA ILE A 46 5.55 12.05 4.87
C ILE A 46 5.54 13.13 3.79
N GLY A 47 4.54 13.10 2.92
CA GLY A 47 4.40 14.08 1.84
C GLY A 47 5.48 13.95 0.77
N ALA A 48 5.94 12.74 0.46
CA ALA A 48 7.00 12.53 -0.53
C ALA A 48 6.55 12.93 -1.95
N LYS A 49 7.43 13.65 -2.67
CA LYS A 49 7.18 14.18 -4.02
C LYS A 49 8.27 13.70 -5.01
N PRO A 50 8.45 12.37 -5.18
CA PRO A 50 9.61 11.87 -5.89
C PRO A 50 9.60 12.25 -7.38
N TYR A 51 10.76 12.65 -7.91
CA TYR A 51 10.94 13.07 -9.32
C TYR A 51 10.78 11.92 -10.32
N ARG A 52 11.02 10.69 -9.87
CA ARG A 52 10.86 9.44 -10.62
C ARG A 52 10.12 8.45 -9.74
N LEU A 53 9.54 7.42 -10.34
CA LEU A 53 8.93 6.36 -9.53
C LEU A 53 10.01 5.69 -8.65
N PRO A 54 9.79 5.61 -7.32
CA PRO A 54 10.74 4.99 -6.41
C PRO A 54 10.81 3.48 -6.68
N LEU A 55 12.02 2.91 -6.60
CA LEU A 55 12.23 1.47 -6.80
C LEU A 55 11.92 0.65 -5.54
N SER A 56 11.95 1.30 -4.38
CA SER A 56 11.73 0.70 -3.05
C SER A 56 11.18 1.77 -2.11
N ILE A 57 10.55 1.37 -1.01
CA ILE A 57 10.16 2.30 0.07
C ILE A 57 11.39 2.98 0.69
N GLY A 58 12.57 2.37 0.59
CA GLY A 58 13.85 2.95 1.02
C GLY A 58 14.62 3.72 -0.06
N ASP A 59 13.99 4.05 -1.21
CA ASP A 59 14.65 4.89 -2.22
C ASP A 59 14.90 6.30 -1.64
N GLY A 60 16.15 6.76 -1.64
CA GLY A 60 16.54 8.04 -1.03
C GLY A 60 15.77 9.25 -1.58
N GLY A 61 15.33 9.18 -2.85
CA GLY A 61 14.51 10.23 -3.44
C GLY A 61 13.15 10.43 -2.75
N LEU A 62 12.66 9.45 -2.01
CA LEU A 62 11.47 9.62 -1.16
C LEU A 62 11.77 10.50 0.05
N ALA A 63 12.93 10.34 0.68
CA ALA A 63 13.32 11.15 1.83
C ALA A 63 13.72 12.58 1.40
N ASP A 64 14.47 12.71 0.30
CA ASP A 64 14.93 14.00 -0.23
C ASP A 64 13.79 14.94 -0.63
N THR A 65 12.61 14.38 -0.95
CA THR A 65 11.43 15.13 -1.41
C THR A 65 10.26 15.12 -0.42
N ALA A 66 10.45 14.53 0.76
CA ALA A 66 9.44 14.50 1.82
C ALA A 66 9.36 15.84 2.56
N ASP A 67 8.17 16.16 3.06
CA ASP A 67 8.00 17.29 3.98
C ASP A 67 8.57 16.97 5.36
N ALA A 68 8.53 15.69 5.75
CA ALA A 68 9.16 15.17 6.95
C ALA A 68 9.58 13.70 6.78
N VAL A 69 10.62 13.31 7.51
CA VAL A 69 11.02 11.91 7.69
C VAL A 69 10.91 11.57 9.16
N VAL A 70 10.04 10.63 9.49
CA VAL A 70 9.79 10.17 10.86
C VAL A 70 10.27 8.74 11.04
N SER A 71 10.39 8.30 12.30
CA SER A 71 10.70 6.90 12.58
C SER A 71 9.53 5.99 12.18
N VAL A 72 9.82 4.75 11.79
CA VAL A 72 8.76 3.75 11.48
C VAL A 72 7.80 3.56 12.66
N PRO A 73 8.23 3.45 13.93
CA PRO A 73 7.30 3.41 15.06
C PRO A 73 6.34 4.61 15.13
N GLU A 74 6.82 5.82 14.86
CA GLU A 74 5.96 7.02 14.83
C GLU A 74 4.98 6.99 13.66
N LEU A 75 5.43 6.58 12.46
CA LEU A 75 4.57 6.42 11.30
C LEU A 75 3.37 5.51 11.62
N PHE A 76 3.62 4.34 12.21
CA PHE A 76 2.56 3.40 12.54
C PHE A 76 1.70 3.88 13.72
N ALA A 77 2.30 4.34 14.82
CA ALA A 77 1.55 4.67 16.03
C ALA A 77 0.80 6.02 15.95
N TYR A 78 1.45 7.07 15.43
CA TYR A 78 0.90 8.42 15.42
C TYR A 78 0.13 8.73 14.13
N TRP A 79 0.67 8.37 12.97
CA TRP A 79 0.05 8.71 11.69
C TRP A 79 -1.04 7.70 11.32
N LEU A 80 -0.68 6.42 11.22
CA LEU A 80 -1.61 5.38 10.78
C LEU A 80 -2.68 5.06 11.84
N GLN A 81 -2.28 4.53 13.00
CA GLN A 81 -3.21 4.17 14.07
C GLN A 81 -3.89 5.40 14.71
N GLY A 82 -3.28 6.57 14.58
CA GLY A 82 -3.89 7.84 14.99
C GLY A 82 -4.98 8.35 14.04
N GLY A 83 -5.30 7.62 12.97
CA GLY A 83 -6.41 7.95 12.05
C GLY A 83 -6.14 9.16 11.14
N ARG A 84 -4.87 9.46 10.86
CA ARG A 84 -4.45 10.63 10.04
C ARG A 84 -4.24 10.28 8.57
N ILE A 85 -4.63 9.07 8.17
CA ILE A 85 -4.43 8.53 6.82
C ILE A 85 -5.78 8.10 6.28
N ASP A 86 -6.15 8.65 5.13
CA ASP A 86 -7.46 8.43 4.53
C ASP A 86 -7.50 7.12 3.75
N VAL A 87 -6.52 6.91 2.87
CA VAL A 87 -6.51 5.80 1.91
C VAL A 87 -5.24 4.98 2.04
N GLY A 88 -5.37 3.66 2.05
CA GLY A 88 -4.25 2.72 1.95
C GLY A 88 -4.31 1.89 0.67
N PHE A 89 -3.25 1.90 -0.14
CA PHE A 89 -3.15 0.96 -1.24
C PHE A 89 -2.47 -0.33 -0.81
N LEU A 90 -3.12 -1.47 -1.08
CA LEU A 90 -2.59 -2.80 -0.83
C LEU A 90 -2.51 -3.65 -2.10
N GLY A 91 -1.66 -4.67 -2.04
CA GLY A 91 -1.58 -5.74 -3.03
C GLY A 91 -1.47 -7.08 -2.31
N ALA A 92 -1.70 -8.17 -3.04
CA ALA A 92 -1.63 -9.52 -2.48
C ALA A 92 -1.23 -10.54 -3.55
N ALA A 93 -0.91 -11.76 -3.13
CA ALA A 93 -0.84 -12.91 -4.04
C ALA A 93 -2.22 -13.55 -4.22
N GLN A 94 -3.04 -13.60 -3.16
CA GLN A 94 -4.43 -14.06 -3.19
C GLN A 94 -5.34 -13.06 -2.48
N ILE A 95 -6.57 -12.93 -2.97
CA ILE A 95 -7.71 -12.30 -2.33
C ILE A 95 -8.89 -13.27 -2.37
N ASP A 96 -9.67 -13.34 -1.28
CA ASP A 96 -10.92 -14.11 -1.27
C ASP A 96 -12.18 -13.23 -1.39
N ARG A 97 -13.34 -13.88 -1.42
CA ARG A 97 -14.66 -13.23 -1.53
C ARG A 97 -15.02 -12.31 -0.37
N HIS A 98 -14.26 -12.33 0.72
CA HIS A 98 -14.45 -11.48 1.89
C HIS A 98 -13.48 -10.30 1.92
N GLY A 99 -12.55 -10.24 0.96
CA GLY A 99 -11.52 -9.20 0.90
C GLY A 99 -10.26 -9.54 1.71
N ASN A 100 -10.17 -10.73 2.31
CA ASN A 100 -8.97 -11.14 3.03
C ASN A 100 -7.80 -11.28 2.04
N LEU A 101 -6.62 -10.84 2.46
CA LEU A 101 -5.42 -10.82 1.62
C LEU A 101 -4.39 -11.82 2.10
N ASN A 102 -3.70 -12.45 1.14
CA ASN A 102 -2.54 -13.28 1.39
C ASN A 102 -1.32 -12.77 0.63
N SER A 103 -0.28 -12.38 1.35
CA SER A 103 1.05 -12.03 0.82
C SER A 103 2.18 -12.80 1.52
N THR A 104 1.85 -13.86 2.27
CA THR A 104 2.79 -14.57 3.15
C THR A 104 3.24 -15.93 2.60
N VAL A 105 2.32 -16.84 2.29
CA VAL A 105 2.64 -18.20 1.79
C VAL A 105 1.55 -18.76 0.87
N ILE A 106 1.92 -19.64 -0.06
CA ILE A 106 1.00 -20.49 -0.82
C ILE A 106 1.16 -21.95 -0.35
N GLY A 107 0.05 -22.60 -0.03
CA GLY A 107 0.00 -23.91 0.64
C GLY A 107 0.15 -23.83 2.17
N PRO A 108 0.34 -25.00 2.84
CA PRO A 108 0.44 -25.07 4.31
C PRO A 108 1.58 -24.21 4.87
N TYR A 109 1.33 -23.51 5.98
CA TYR A 109 2.28 -22.52 6.52
C TYR A 109 3.62 -23.15 6.96
N GLU A 110 3.58 -24.32 7.60
CA GLU A 110 4.75 -25.02 8.13
C GLU A 110 5.65 -25.58 7.03
N ARG A 111 5.08 -25.84 5.84
CA ARG A 111 5.80 -26.35 4.67
C ARG A 111 5.21 -25.78 3.38
N PRO A 112 5.46 -24.49 3.11
CA PRO A 112 4.79 -23.78 2.02
C PRO A 112 5.31 -24.25 0.67
N LYS A 113 4.43 -24.30 -0.32
CA LYS A 113 4.82 -24.51 -1.73
C LYS A 113 5.58 -23.31 -2.26
N VAL A 114 5.18 -22.11 -1.86
CA VAL A 114 5.85 -20.84 -2.20
C VAL A 114 5.87 -19.95 -0.97
N ARG A 115 7.05 -19.45 -0.59
CA ARG A 115 7.18 -18.35 0.37
C ARG A 115 7.10 -17.02 -0.38
N LEU A 116 6.22 -16.14 0.08
CA LEU A 116 6.03 -14.81 -0.47
C LEU A 116 6.79 -13.76 0.38
N PRO A 117 6.87 -12.49 -0.05
CA PRO A 117 7.60 -11.45 0.67
C PRO A 117 7.14 -11.24 2.13
N GLY A 118 5.88 -11.51 2.44
CA GLY A 118 5.29 -11.33 3.76
C GLY A 118 4.28 -10.18 3.82
N ALA A 119 3.69 -9.99 4.99
CA ALA A 119 2.63 -9.01 5.22
C ALA A 119 3.15 -7.56 5.23
N GLY A 120 4.38 -7.31 5.71
CA GLY A 120 4.88 -5.95 5.94
C GLY A 120 3.93 -5.16 6.85
N GLY A 121 3.72 -3.89 6.57
CA GLY A 121 2.72 -3.05 7.23
C GLY A 121 1.27 -3.27 6.80
N ALA A 122 0.99 -4.15 5.82
CA ALA A 122 -0.34 -4.32 5.25
C ALA A 122 -1.44 -4.64 6.29
N PRO A 123 -1.23 -5.45 7.34
CA PRO A 123 -2.27 -5.71 8.35
C PRO A 123 -2.69 -4.46 9.11
N GLU A 124 -1.73 -3.61 9.50
CA GLU A 124 -1.99 -2.35 10.18
C GLU A 124 -2.69 -1.35 9.25
N ILE A 125 -2.27 -1.30 7.98
CA ILE A 125 -2.90 -0.43 6.97
C ILE A 125 -4.35 -0.84 6.75
N ALA A 126 -4.60 -2.15 6.55
CA ALA A 126 -5.93 -2.67 6.28
C ALA A 126 -6.94 -2.33 7.39
N THR A 127 -6.47 -2.25 8.64
CA THR A 127 -7.30 -2.04 9.82
C THR A 127 -7.40 -0.58 10.26
N SER A 128 -6.47 0.29 9.87
CA SER A 128 -6.33 1.64 10.44
C SER A 128 -6.66 2.80 9.48
N VAL A 129 -6.72 2.56 8.17
CA VAL A 129 -7.15 3.59 7.21
C VAL A 129 -8.67 3.57 7.00
N ARG A 130 -9.23 4.68 6.48
CA ARG A 130 -10.68 4.76 6.20
C ARG A 130 -11.07 3.88 5.01
N ASP A 131 -10.30 3.96 3.93
CA ASP A 131 -10.56 3.24 2.69
C ASP A 131 -9.32 2.45 2.24
N VAL A 132 -9.50 1.16 1.97
CA VAL A 132 -8.46 0.28 1.45
C VAL A 132 -8.71 0.00 -0.03
N PHE A 133 -7.73 0.33 -0.88
CA PHE A 133 -7.78 0.01 -2.30
C PHE A 133 -6.80 -1.11 -2.64
N VAL A 134 -7.33 -2.25 -3.07
CA VAL A 134 -6.51 -3.41 -3.47
C VAL A 134 -6.25 -3.37 -4.98
N LEU A 135 -4.99 -3.27 -5.37
CA LEU A 135 -4.55 -3.39 -6.77
C LEU A 135 -3.99 -4.79 -7.00
N LEU A 136 -4.75 -5.63 -7.70
CA LEU A 136 -4.38 -7.00 -7.97
C LEU A 136 -4.74 -7.41 -9.40
N ARG A 137 -3.80 -8.06 -10.10
CA ARG A 137 -4.10 -8.67 -11.40
C ARG A 137 -5.04 -9.86 -11.17
N GLN A 138 -6.21 -9.81 -11.79
CA GLN A 138 -7.20 -10.88 -11.68
C GLN A 138 -6.75 -12.13 -12.43
N SER A 139 -6.83 -13.28 -11.75
CA SER A 139 -6.61 -14.61 -12.28
C SER A 139 -7.22 -15.65 -11.33
N PRO A 140 -7.48 -16.89 -11.77
CA PRO A 140 -7.92 -17.97 -10.87
C PRO A 140 -6.94 -18.31 -9.74
N ARG A 141 -5.68 -17.83 -9.83
CA ARG A 141 -4.67 -18.02 -8.78
C ARG A 141 -4.65 -16.91 -7.76
N SER A 142 -5.15 -15.72 -8.13
CA SER A 142 -5.14 -14.53 -7.29
C SER A 142 -6.51 -14.21 -6.70
N PHE A 143 -7.60 -14.58 -7.36
CA PHE A 143 -8.96 -14.48 -6.83
C PHE A 143 -9.46 -15.90 -6.57
N VAL A 144 -9.52 -16.30 -5.30
CA VAL A 144 -9.78 -17.67 -4.87
C VAL A 144 -10.95 -17.71 -3.89
N ASP A 145 -11.61 -18.86 -3.74
CA ASP A 145 -12.70 -18.99 -2.78
C ASP A 145 -12.23 -18.89 -1.32
N LYS A 146 -11.03 -19.42 -1.06
CA LYS A 146 -10.36 -19.40 0.25
C LYS A 146 -8.86 -19.22 0.06
N ILE A 147 -8.29 -18.23 0.73
CA ILE A 147 -6.84 -18.02 0.73
C ILE A 147 -6.12 -19.04 1.61
N ASP A 148 -4.86 -19.33 1.27
CA ASP A 148 -4.05 -20.31 2.00
C ASP A 148 -3.59 -19.80 3.37
N PHE A 149 -3.43 -18.49 3.51
CA PHE A 149 -3.03 -17.82 4.74
C PHE A 149 -3.62 -16.42 4.80
N VAL A 150 -4.12 -16.00 5.95
CA VAL A 150 -4.66 -14.65 6.16
C VAL A 150 -3.53 -13.73 6.62
N SER A 151 -3.04 -12.88 5.71
CA SER A 151 -2.07 -11.84 6.05
C SER A 151 -2.76 -10.59 6.57
N SER A 152 -3.83 -10.15 5.91
CA SER A 152 -4.58 -8.93 6.25
C SER A 152 -6.09 -9.17 6.13
N VAL A 153 -6.86 -8.50 6.98
CA VAL A 153 -8.34 -8.52 7.05
C VAL A 153 -8.90 -7.11 6.98
#